data_AF-A0A540WLC0-F1
#
_entry.id   AF-A0A540WLC0-F1
#
_cell.length_a   1.000
_cell.length_b   1.000
_cell.length_c   1.000
_cell.angle_alpha   90.00
_cell.angle_beta   90.00
_cell.angle_gamma   90.00
#
_symmetry.space_group_name_H-M   'P 1'
#
loop_
_entity.id
_entity.type
_entity.pdbx_description
1 polymer ?
#
loop_
_entity_poly.entity_id
_entity_poly.type
_entity_poly.pdbx_seq_one_letter_code
_entity_poly.pdbx_strand_id
1 'polypeptide(L)'
;MSVATSFNSAQKTLARTESKLEKLEGKLERALVKEHQLLKDLRHMMKHHAPHQQAGRPGGDSFDKGGCFPSKPLPNEWSPLDLGALSETNKLDQTKGPITADQLTKAIQRGTGDHDGQAAKGEYRAFAEWAEKNQDRLTPEAKQVMDRFSKFAAERKANGHQDGDWRKMINDMKGVGDKGAEKALAGLDKLPKPISGDDMAKAIRSGTKDADNNTADELKAFQDWAKKNGDKLSPEAKEVMGKFEKHATKAMATGDKDLSSTEWSKMMKDFKSVGDVSARDSLAKLDKENGPISGEDLLGAIKQGAGDADGNSTKELAEFQKWAAKNQDRLTPEAQKVMETYEKHSKTAGPKGLDKPGFDAMVKDASQHKTFHDASMRTALETLDGKNGKISAKDLTNAISKGAGDLDGQAAGLEYADLQKWARQNYDRLSPDARKVVDTYEKYATQSLAKGETGIANSDFQKMVKEMEQLSVVRPPPRFITA
;
A
#
# COMPACT_ATOMS: atom_id res chain seq x y z
N MET A 1 37.93 -16.81 -28.27
CA MET A 1 38.16 -15.38 -28.60
C MET A 1 36.86 -14.65 -28.99
N SER A 2 35.80 -14.70 -28.16
CA SER A 2 34.50 -14.06 -28.50
C SER A 2 33.93 -13.14 -27.40
N VAL A 3 34.59 -13.03 -26.25
CA VAL A 3 34.10 -12.22 -25.11
C VAL A 3 34.65 -10.78 -25.13
N ALA A 4 35.78 -10.54 -25.80
CA ALA A 4 36.42 -9.22 -25.87
C ALA A 4 35.71 -8.24 -26.82
N THR A 5 34.90 -8.71 -27.77
CA THR A 5 34.26 -7.88 -28.80
C THR A 5 32.98 -7.21 -28.29
N SER A 6 32.25 -7.84 -27.37
CA SER A 6 30.96 -7.33 -26.85
C SER A 6 31.13 -6.24 -25.79
N PHE A 7 32.25 -6.22 -25.06
CA PHE A 7 32.53 -5.17 -24.06
C PHE A 7 32.90 -3.83 -24.71
N ASN A 8 33.57 -3.89 -25.87
CA ASN A 8 34.02 -2.71 -26.61
C ASN A 8 32.88 -1.94 -27.29
N SER A 9 31.77 -2.61 -27.64
CA SER A 9 30.60 -1.95 -28.22
C SER A 9 29.76 -1.21 -27.16
N ALA A 10 29.66 -1.76 -25.95
CA ALA A 10 28.96 -1.13 -24.84
C ALA A 10 29.67 0.15 -24.36
N GLN A 11 31.01 0.13 -24.24
CA GLN A 11 31.79 1.33 -23.89
C GLN A 11 31.69 2.45 -24.94
N LYS A 12 31.65 2.11 -26.24
CA LYS A 12 31.46 3.11 -27.30
C LYS A 12 30.06 3.74 -27.27
N THR A 13 29.05 2.99 -26.87
CA THR A 13 27.68 3.52 -26.72
C THR A 13 27.59 4.46 -25.52
N LEU A 14 28.23 4.11 -24.40
CA LEU A 14 28.27 4.93 -23.19
C LEU A 14 28.93 6.30 -23.42
N ALA A 15 30.10 6.30 -24.09
CA ALA A 15 30.81 7.53 -24.43
C ALA A 15 30.01 8.43 -25.40
N ARG A 16 29.20 7.84 -26.29
CA ARG A 16 28.31 8.60 -27.18
C ARG A 16 27.12 9.21 -26.45
N THR A 17 26.60 8.56 -25.42
CA THR A 17 25.52 9.10 -24.59
C THR A 17 26.01 10.22 -23.67
N GLU A 18 27.18 10.09 -23.08
CA GLU A 18 27.80 11.14 -22.25
C GLU A 18 28.08 12.41 -23.07
N SER A 19 28.65 12.28 -24.27
CA SER A 19 28.87 13.43 -25.17
C SER A 19 27.57 14.12 -25.62
N LYS A 20 26.44 13.40 -25.70
CA LYS A 20 25.13 14.00 -25.99
C LYS A 20 24.57 14.74 -24.79
N LEU A 21 24.74 14.23 -23.58
CA LEU A 21 24.33 14.88 -22.34
C LEU A 21 25.09 16.19 -22.13
N GLU A 22 26.42 16.16 -22.28
CA GLU A 22 27.26 17.36 -22.14
C GLU A 22 26.88 18.46 -23.16
N LYS A 23 26.52 18.07 -24.40
CA LYS A 23 25.99 19.02 -25.41
C LYS A 23 24.63 19.58 -25.05
N LEU A 24 23.77 18.83 -24.36
CA LEU A 24 22.46 19.29 -23.92
C LEU A 24 22.58 20.21 -22.71
N GLU A 25 23.43 19.89 -21.75
CA GLU A 25 23.75 20.73 -20.60
C GLU A 25 24.30 22.08 -21.07
N GLY A 26 25.28 22.09 -21.97
CA GLY A 26 25.79 23.36 -22.53
C GLY A 26 24.76 24.15 -23.35
N LYS A 27 23.73 23.50 -23.92
CA LYS A 27 22.61 24.23 -24.56
C LYS A 27 21.65 24.82 -23.53
N LEU A 28 21.40 24.11 -22.44
CA LEU A 28 20.55 24.57 -21.34
C LEU A 28 21.18 25.77 -20.62
N GLU A 29 22.49 25.71 -20.34
CA GLU A 29 23.23 26.84 -19.75
C GLU A 29 23.17 28.09 -20.64
N ARG A 30 23.38 27.94 -21.95
CA ARG A 30 23.24 29.06 -22.90
C ARG A 30 21.83 29.62 -22.97
N ALA A 31 20.80 28.79 -22.78
CA ALA A 31 19.41 29.27 -22.73
C ALA A 31 19.14 30.05 -21.44
N LEU A 32 19.60 29.55 -20.29
CA LEU A 32 19.47 30.21 -18.99
C LEU A 32 20.23 31.54 -18.95
N VAL A 33 21.41 31.63 -19.55
CA VAL A 33 22.17 32.90 -19.66
C VAL A 33 21.41 33.93 -20.50
N LYS A 34 20.77 33.51 -21.61
CA LYS A 34 19.95 34.41 -22.45
C LYS A 34 18.71 34.90 -21.71
N GLU A 35 18.04 34.01 -20.97
CA GLU A 35 16.86 34.36 -20.18
C GLU A 35 17.22 35.32 -19.03
N HIS A 36 18.34 35.06 -18.35
CA HIS A 36 18.84 35.96 -17.30
C HIS A 36 19.26 37.33 -17.85
N GLN A 37 19.81 37.39 -19.06
CA GLN A 37 20.13 38.65 -19.73
C GLN A 37 18.85 39.41 -20.13
N LEU A 38 17.84 38.73 -20.67
CA LEU A 38 16.53 39.32 -20.96
C LEU A 38 15.89 39.92 -19.71
N LEU A 39 15.94 39.22 -18.57
CA LEU A 39 15.43 39.72 -17.29
C LEU A 39 16.21 40.94 -16.77
N LYS A 40 17.54 40.98 -16.98
CA LYS A 40 18.35 42.16 -16.65
C LYS A 40 17.98 43.35 -17.53
N ASP A 41 17.82 43.13 -18.83
CA ASP A 41 17.47 44.19 -19.79
C ASP A 41 16.06 44.73 -19.50
N LEU A 42 15.09 43.86 -19.18
CA LEU A 42 13.75 44.24 -18.76
C LEU A 42 13.77 45.08 -17.47
N ARG A 43 14.59 44.67 -16.49
CA ARG A 43 14.79 45.40 -15.24
C ARG A 43 15.47 46.76 -15.47
N HIS A 44 16.36 46.87 -16.45
CA HIS A 44 17.00 48.13 -16.82
C HIS A 44 16.03 49.08 -17.51
N MET A 45 15.23 48.59 -18.46
CA MET A 45 14.15 49.37 -19.09
C MET A 45 13.12 49.87 -18.07
N MET A 46 12.76 49.04 -17.09
CA MET A 46 11.84 49.45 -16.02
C MET A 46 12.42 50.52 -15.09
N LYS A 47 13.74 50.53 -14.85
CA LYS A 47 14.40 51.56 -14.02
C LYS A 47 14.55 52.90 -14.73
N HIS A 48 14.70 52.90 -16.06
CA HIS A 48 14.83 54.14 -16.84
C HIS A 48 13.49 54.78 -17.25
N HIS A 49 12.35 54.15 -16.92
CA HIS A 49 11.00 54.67 -17.19
C HIS A 49 10.23 55.19 -15.96
N ALA A 50 10.90 55.43 -14.83
CA ALA A 50 10.30 56.17 -13.72
C ALA A 50 10.61 57.68 -13.85
N PRO A 51 9.62 58.57 -14.12
CA PRO A 51 9.86 60.00 -14.06
C PRO A 51 10.00 60.46 -12.60
N HIS A 52 11.07 61.21 -12.33
CA HIS A 52 11.22 61.99 -11.11
C HIS A 52 10.02 62.92 -10.89
N GLN A 53 9.33 62.81 -9.76
CA GLN A 53 8.51 63.89 -9.21
C GLN A 53 8.88 64.12 -7.73
N GLN A 54 9.57 65.23 -7.49
CA GLN A 54 9.69 65.87 -6.18
C GLN A 54 8.70 67.05 -6.11
N ALA A 55 7.95 67.04 -5.02
CA ALA A 55 7.25 68.09 -4.27
C ALA A 55 7.09 69.53 -4.84
N GLY A 56 5.86 70.06 -4.71
CA GLY A 56 5.60 71.50 -4.56
C GLY A 56 4.19 71.96 -4.97
N ARG A 57 3.28 72.18 -4.01
CA ARG A 57 2.13 73.12 -4.10
C ARG A 57 2.64 74.56 -3.82
N PRO A 58 1.88 75.68 -3.99
CA PRO A 58 0.41 75.84 -4.17
C PRO A 58 -0.08 76.92 -5.18
N GLY A 59 -1.39 76.94 -5.46
CA GLY A 59 -2.15 78.19 -5.73
C GLY A 59 -3.06 78.24 -6.98
N GLY A 60 -4.31 78.71 -6.79
CA GLY A 60 -5.01 79.60 -7.74
C GLY A 60 -6.00 79.03 -8.77
N ASP A 61 -7.29 79.20 -8.45
CA ASP A 61 -8.40 79.70 -9.28
C ASP A 61 -8.96 79.00 -10.55
N SER A 62 -10.30 79.05 -10.59
CA SER A 62 -11.24 79.17 -11.72
C SER A 62 -11.74 77.92 -12.47
N PHE A 63 -13.04 77.68 -12.26
CA PHE A 63 -13.97 77.01 -13.17
C PHE A 63 -14.26 77.90 -14.39
N ASP A 64 -14.08 77.41 -15.63
CA ASP A 64 -15.05 77.66 -16.71
C ASP A 64 -14.90 76.69 -17.92
N LYS A 65 -16.07 76.20 -18.35
CA LYS A 65 -16.56 75.76 -19.69
C LYS A 65 -15.63 75.19 -20.78
N GLY A 66 -15.99 73.96 -21.20
CA GLY A 66 -16.52 73.64 -22.53
C GLY A 66 -15.60 73.70 -23.78
N GLY A 67 -15.41 72.56 -24.44
CA GLY A 67 -14.92 72.52 -25.84
C GLY A 67 -14.51 71.12 -26.34
N CYS A 68 -15.27 70.56 -27.29
CA CYS A 68 -14.92 69.39 -28.10
C CYS A 68 -13.74 69.67 -29.03
N PHE A 69 -12.78 68.74 -29.15
CA PHE A 69 -12.33 68.05 -30.40
C PHE A 69 -11.05 67.20 -30.14
N PRO A 70 -10.69 66.26 -31.03
CA PRO A 70 -10.32 64.89 -30.69
C PRO A 70 -8.80 64.72 -30.54
N SER A 71 -8.36 63.85 -29.63
CA SER A 71 -6.95 63.43 -29.56
C SER A 71 -6.89 62.02 -29.00
N LYS A 72 -6.32 61.12 -29.80
CA LYS A 72 -6.08 59.70 -29.49
C LYS A 72 -5.50 59.53 -28.07
N PRO A 73 -6.01 58.61 -27.23
CA PRO A 73 -5.37 58.32 -25.96
C PRO A 73 -4.04 57.59 -26.18
N LEU A 74 -2.99 58.02 -25.47
CA LEU A 74 -1.68 57.37 -25.41
C LEU A 74 -1.76 56.07 -24.56
N PRO A 75 -0.85 55.09 -24.77
CA PRO A 75 -0.99 53.70 -24.29
C PRO A 75 -0.64 53.48 -22.80
N ASN A 76 -1.02 54.39 -21.90
CA ASN A 76 -0.77 54.29 -20.45
C ASN A 76 -1.95 54.81 -19.61
N GLU A 77 -3.17 54.38 -19.93
CA GLU A 77 -4.33 54.60 -19.06
C GLU A 77 -4.20 53.72 -17.79
N TRP A 78 -3.75 54.34 -16.70
CA TRP A 78 -3.92 53.82 -15.35
C TRP A 78 -5.42 53.65 -15.07
N SER A 79 -5.95 52.46 -15.32
CA SER A 79 -7.21 52.07 -14.69
C SER A 79 -6.93 51.93 -13.18
N PRO A 80 -7.66 52.66 -12.31
CA PRO A 80 -7.51 52.46 -10.87
C PRO A 80 -7.75 50.99 -10.53
N LEU A 81 -6.98 50.46 -9.58
CA LEU A 81 -7.22 49.12 -9.06
C LEU A 81 -8.63 49.06 -8.49
N ASP A 82 -9.34 48.00 -8.83
CA ASP A 82 -10.72 47.86 -8.40
C ASP A 82 -10.81 47.65 -6.87
N LEU A 83 -11.76 48.34 -6.22
CA LEU A 83 -11.91 48.31 -4.77
C LEU A 83 -12.48 46.96 -4.27
N GLY A 84 -13.31 46.30 -5.07
CA GLY A 84 -13.83 44.96 -4.81
C GLY A 84 -12.72 43.91 -4.87
N ALA A 85 -11.91 43.94 -5.92
CA ALA A 85 -10.75 43.07 -6.07
C ALA A 85 -9.69 43.30 -4.96
N LEU A 86 -9.42 44.56 -4.61
CA LEU A 86 -8.53 44.91 -3.49
C LEU A 86 -9.05 44.43 -2.13
N SER A 87 -10.36 44.52 -1.90
CA SER A 87 -10.99 43.99 -0.69
C SER A 87 -10.81 42.46 -0.58
N GLU A 88 -10.92 41.72 -1.69
CA GLU A 88 -10.72 40.28 -1.70
C GLU A 88 -9.25 39.86 -1.56
N THR A 89 -8.31 40.56 -2.19
CA THR A 89 -6.87 40.28 -2.00
C THR A 89 -6.42 40.58 -0.57
N ASN A 90 -6.95 41.62 0.06
CA ASN A 90 -6.72 41.90 1.49
C ASN A 90 -7.22 40.75 2.40
N LYS A 91 -8.34 40.10 2.04
CA LYS A 91 -8.82 38.91 2.77
C LYS A 91 -7.87 37.73 2.60
N LEU A 92 -7.30 37.55 1.41
CA LEU A 92 -6.27 36.52 1.18
C LEU A 92 -5.02 36.81 2.02
N ASP A 93 -4.59 38.05 2.18
CA ASP A 93 -3.46 38.41 3.06
C ASP A 93 -3.70 38.10 4.54
N GLN A 94 -4.95 38.10 4.98
CA GLN A 94 -5.31 37.74 6.35
C GLN A 94 -5.30 36.22 6.60
N THR A 95 -5.35 35.40 5.54
CA THR A 95 -5.24 33.95 5.68
C THR A 95 -3.80 33.53 5.97
N LYS A 96 -3.62 32.60 6.91
CA LYS A 96 -2.32 32.02 7.24
C LYS A 96 -2.09 30.78 6.37
N GLY A 97 -0.89 30.66 5.81
CA GLY A 97 -0.47 29.49 5.03
C GLY A 97 -0.68 29.63 3.51
N PRO A 98 -0.55 28.51 2.79
CA PRO A 98 -0.75 28.45 1.35
C PRO A 98 -2.18 28.81 0.94
N ILE A 99 -2.32 29.37 -0.27
CA ILE A 99 -3.56 29.80 -0.89
C ILE A 99 -3.90 28.80 -1.98
N THR A 100 -5.02 28.13 -1.81
CA THR A 100 -5.48 27.06 -2.70
C THR A 100 -6.17 27.59 -3.95
N ALA A 101 -6.31 26.74 -4.96
CA ALA A 101 -7.06 27.05 -6.18
C ALA A 101 -8.50 27.46 -5.88
N ASP A 102 -9.19 26.79 -4.95
CA ASP A 102 -10.57 27.12 -4.56
C ASP A 102 -10.65 28.47 -3.82
N GLN A 103 -9.73 28.73 -2.88
CA GLN A 103 -9.69 30.03 -2.17
C GLN A 103 -9.46 31.18 -3.14
N LEU A 104 -8.51 31.02 -4.07
CA LEU A 104 -8.21 32.03 -5.08
C LEU A 104 -9.36 32.18 -6.09
N THR A 105 -9.96 31.08 -6.55
CA THR A 105 -11.12 31.10 -7.46
C THR A 105 -12.32 31.79 -6.81
N LYS A 106 -12.59 31.55 -5.52
CA LYS A 106 -13.66 32.23 -4.77
C LYS A 106 -13.36 33.72 -4.59
N ALA A 107 -12.11 34.09 -4.32
CA ALA A 107 -11.70 35.49 -4.22
C ALA A 107 -11.89 36.21 -5.57
N ILE A 108 -11.43 35.60 -6.68
CA ILE A 108 -11.65 36.11 -8.04
C ILE A 108 -13.14 36.20 -8.34
N GLN A 109 -13.93 35.17 -8.04
CA GLN A 109 -15.39 35.19 -8.27
C GLN A 109 -16.08 36.34 -7.52
N ARG A 110 -15.69 36.63 -6.28
CA ARG A 110 -16.28 37.72 -5.48
C ARG A 110 -15.77 39.09 -5.89
N GLY A 111 -14.49 39.20 -6.21
CA GLY A 111 -13.83 40.45 -6.60
C GLY A 111 -14.01 40.82 -8.07
N THR A 112 -14.74 40.01 -8.85
CA THR A 112 -15.14 40.30 -10.25
C THR A 112 -16.65 40.17 -10.48
N GLY A 113 -17.41 40.06 -9.39
CA GLY A 113 -18.83 39.67 -9.39
C GLY A 113 -19.82 40.84 -9.41
N ASP A 114 -19.34 42.08 -9.36
CA ASP A 114 -20.17 43.29 -9.53
C ASP A 114 -20.46 43.62 -10.99
N HIS A 115 -19.87 42.84 -11.93
CA HIS A 115 -20.17 42.85 -13.36
C HIS A 115 -20.00 44.22 -14.02
N ASP A 116 -19.10 45.06 -13.49
CA ASP A 116 -18.87 46.41 -14.00
C ASP A 116 -18.02 46.46 -15.30
N GLY A 117 -17.52 45.30 -15.74
CA GLY A 117 -16.70 45.13 -16.93
C GLY A 117 -15.20 45.36 -16.71
N GLN A 118 -14.73 45.47 -15.46
CA GLN A 118 -13.30 45.66 -15.13
C GLN A 118 -12.52 44.35 -14.93
N ALA A 119 -13.16 43.18 -15.07
CA ALA A 119 -12.55 41.85 -14.94
C ALA A 119 -11.30 41.62 -15.77
N ALA A 120 -11.19 42.26 -16.94
CA ALA A 120 -10.01 42.18 -17.81
C ALA A 120 -9.00 43.33 -17.62
N LYS A 121 -9.26 44.24 -16.66
CA LYS A 121 -8.51 45.48 -16.44
C LYS A 121 -8.12 45.66 -14.97
N GLY A 122 -8.84 46.48 -14.21
CA GLY A 122 -8.49 46.84 -12.83
C GLY A 122 -8.51 45.64 -11.88
N GLU A 123 -9.46 44.72 -12.05
CA GLU A 123 -9.63 43.55 -11.19
C GLU A 123 -8.56 42.49 -11.44
N TYR A 124 -8.32 42.12 -12.72
CA TYR A 124 -7.22 41.22 -13.07
C TYR A 124 -5.88 41.77 -12.60
N ARG A 125 -5.64 43.08 -12.78
CA ARG A 125 -4.40 43.72 -12.32
C ARG A 125 -4.22 43.59 -10.81
N ALA A 126 -5.28 43.79 -10.02
CA ALA A 126 -5.22 43.63 -8.56
C ALA A 126 -4.84 42.20 -8.16
N PHE A 127 -5.46 41.18 -8.75
CA PHE A 127 -5.13 39.78 -8.48
C PHE A 127 -3.76 39.36 -9.01
N ALA A 128 -3.34 39.86 -10.17
CA ALA A 128 -2.03 39.57 -10.75
C ALA A 128 -0.89 40.18 -9.92
N GLU A 129 -1.01 41.45 -9.52
CA GLU A 129 -0.02 42.12 -8.66
C GLU A 129 0.04 41.46 -7.27
N TRP A 130 -1.10 41.02 -6.73
CA TRP A 130 -1.13 40.28 -5.47
C TRP A 130 -0.48 38.89 -5.60
N ALA A 131 -0.79 38.15 -6.68
CA ALA A 131 -0.24 36.83 -6.95
C ALA A 131 1.28 36.87 -7.18
N GLU A 132 1.80 37.91 -7.83
CA GLU A 132 3.24 38.12 -8.02
C GLU A 132 3.97 38.34 -6.69
N LYS A 133 3.36 39.08 -5.76
CA LYS A 133 3.92 39.34 -4.42
C LYS A 133 3.83 38.14 -3.47
N ASN A 134 2.94 37.20 -3.74
CA ASN A 134 2.64 36.06 -2.88
C ASN A 134 2.93 34.70 -3.57
N GLN A 135 3.92 34.66 -4.47
CA GLN A 135 4.27 33.46 -5.27
C GLN A 135 4.64 32.22 -4.44
N ASP A 136 5.17 32.44 -3.25
CA ASP A 136 5.54 31.45 -2.24
C ASP A 136 4.32 30.89 -1.48
N ARG A 137 3.23 31.66 -1.44
CA ARG A 137 1.96 31.25 -0.83
C ARG A 137 1.02 30.58 -1.83
N LEU A 138 1.20 30.73 -3.13
CA LEU A 138 0.34 30.09 -4.13
C LEU A 138 0.67 28.60 -4.31
N THR A 139 -0.33 27.73 -4.18
CA THR A 139 -0.18 26.33 -4.60
C THR A 139 -0.01 26.23 -6.14
N PRO A 140 0.57 25.14 -6.67
CA PRO A 140 0.69 24.95 -8.12
C PRO A 140 -0.65 25.07 -8.87
N GLU A 141 -1.75 24.66 -8.26
CA GLU A 141 -3.10 24.72 -8.80
C GLU A 141 -3.63 26.16 -8.73
N ALA A 142 -3.34 26.90 -7.66
CA ALA A 142 -3.65 28.34 -7.59
C ALA A 142 -2.90 29.13 -8.68
N LYS A 143 -1.68 28.72 -9.03
CA LYS A 143 -0.96 29.29 -10.18
C LYS A 143 -1.69 28.99 -11.50
N GLN A 144 -2.22 27.78 -11.67
CA GLN A 144 -3.06 27.45 -12.84
C GLN A 144 -4.37 28.25 -12.89
N VAL A 145 -4.98 28.57 -11.74
CA VAL A 145 -6.12 29.49 -11.68
C VAL A 145 -5.72 30.87 -12.21
N MET A 146 -4.56 31.40 -11.80
CA MET A 146 -4.04 32.66 -12.33
C MET A 146 -3.71 32.60 -13.82
N ASP A 147 -3.15 31.49 -14.31
CA ASP A 147 -2.87 31.32 -15.75
C ASP A 147 -4.16 31.34 -16.57
N ARG A 148 -5.23 30.70 -16.09
CA ARG A 148 -6.55 30.75 -16.71
C ARG A 148 -7.17 32.15 -16.64
N PHE A 149 -6.98 32.86 -15.52
CA PHE A 149 -7.45 34.23 -15.39
C PHE A 149 -6.73 35.17 -16.35
N SER A 150 -5.41 35.02 -16.46
CA SER A 150 -4.55 35.76 -17.40
C SER A 150 -4.96 35.54 -18.84
N LYS A 151 -5.19 34.28 -19.23
CA LYS A 151 -5.67 33.93 -20.56
C LYS A 151 -7.03 34.57 -20.86
N PHE A 152 -7.95 34.53 -19.91
CA PHE A 152 -9.25 35.19 -20.07
C PHE A 152 -9.11 36.71 -20.21
N ALA A 153 -8.30 37.36 -19.37
CA ALA A 153 -8.06 38.80 -19.45
C ALA A 153 -7.44 39.21 -20.81
N ALA A 154 -6.51 38.40 -21.33
CA ALA A 154 -5.90 38.59 -22.64
C ALA A 154 -6.90 38.42 -23.80
N GLU A 155 -7.74 37.39 -23.76
CA GLU A 155 -8.79 37.14 -24.76
C GLU A 155 -9.87 38.26 -24.75
N ARG A 156 -10.15 38.84 -23.57
CA ARG A 156 -11.13 39.92 -23.40
C ARG A 156 -10.66 41.28 -23.87
N LYS A 157 -9.37 41.58 -23.68
CA LYS A 157 -8.74 42.80 -24.22
C LYS A 157 -8.86 42.87 -25.75
N ALA A 158 -9.04 41.72 -26.42
CA ALA A 158 -9.21 41.62 -27.87
C ALA A 158 -10.67 41.72 -28.37
N ASN A 159 -11.68 41.27 -27.61
CA ASN A 159 -13.02 40.96 -28.17
C ASN A 159 -14.24 41.60 -27.46
N GLY A 160 -14.09 42.34 -26.34
CA GLY A 160 -15.22 42.96 -25.61
C GLY A 160 -15.98 42.01 -24.67
N HIS A 161 -17.01 42.53 -23.96
CA HIS A 161 -17.67 41.86 -22.82
C HIS A 161 -19.07 41.26 -23.15
N GLN A 162 -19.34 40.04 -22.65
CA GLN A 162 -20.68 39.44 -22.47
C GLN A 162 -20.74 38.66 -21.15
N ASP A 163 -21.83 38.75 -20.39
CA ASP A 163 -21.97 38.13 -19.04
C ASP A 163 -21.83 36.60 -19.02
N GLY A 164 -22.18 35.92 -20.12
CA GLY A 164 -22.06 34.46 -20.25
C GLY A 164 -20.61 33.97 -20.19
N ASP A 165 -19.67 34.83 -20.55
CA ASP A 165 -18.25 34.49 -20.63
C ASP A 165 -17.55 34.54 -19.27
N TRP A 166 -17.96 35.43 -18.38
CA TRP A 166 -17.49 35.46 -17.00
C TRP A 166 -17.89 34.16 -16.28
N ARG A 167 -19.13 33.68 -16.48
CA ARG A 167 -19.57 32.40 -15.90
C ARG A 167 -18.76 31.23 -16.43
N LYS A 168 -18.43 31.24 -17.73
CA LYS A 168 -17.57 30.23 -18.35
C LYS A 168 -16.16 30.26 -17.77
N MET A 169 -15.57 31.44 -17.60
CA MET A 169 -14.27 31.62 -16.95
C MET A 169 -14.28 31.05 -15.53
N ILE A 170 -15.26 31.44 -14.71
CA ILE A 170 -15.37 30.95 -13.32
C ILE A 170 -15.58 29.44 -13.30
N ASN A 171 -16.34 28.85 -14.23
CA ASN A 171 -16.49 27.40 -14.33
C ASN A 171 -15.18 26.72 -14.77
N ASP A 172 -14.43 27.31 -15.69
CA ASP A 172 -13.12 26.81 -16.13
C ASP A 172 -12.07 26.91 -15.01
N MET A 173 -12.17 27.91 -14.12
CA MET A 173 -11.36 28.05 -12.91
C MET A 173 -11.79 27.08 -11.81
N LYS A 174 -13.10 26.87 -11.62
CA LYS A 174 -13.63 25.83 -10.72
C LYS A 174 -13.26 24.42 -11.17
N GLY A 175 -13.04 24.22 -12.48
CA GLY A 175 -12.45 23.02 -13.05
C GLY A 175 -10.95 22.87 -12.80
N VAL A 176 -10.29 23.90 -12.25
CA VAL A 176 -8.99 23.79 -11.58
C VAL A 176 -9.26 23.33 -10.15
N GLY A 177 -9.65 22.07 -10.04
CA GLY A 177 -9.85 21.35 -8.79
C GLY A 177 -9.06 20.04 -8.86
N ASP A 178 -8.62 19.57 -7.71
CA ASP A 178 -7.64 18.50 -7.60
C ASP A 178 -8.06 17.22 -8.35
N LYS A 179 -7.15 16.78 -9.23
CA LYS A 179 -7.22 15.48 -9.92
C LYS A 179 -6.12 14.55 -9.41
N GLY A 180 -5.45 14.88 -8.31
CA GLY A 180 -4.37 14.11 -7.71
C GLY A 180 -4.89 12.73 -7.34
N ALA A 181 -5.97 12.68 -6.54
CA ALA A 181 -6.68 11.44 -6.24
C ALA A 181 -7.19 10.75 -7.52
N GLU A 182 -7.85 11.47 -8.43
CA GLU A 182 -8.39 10.89 -9.68
C GLU A 182 -7.29 10.25 -10.55
N LYS A 183 -6.15 10.92 -10.73
CA LYS A 183 -4.99 10.43 -11.49
C LYS A 183 -4.29 9.28 -10.77
N ALA A 184 -4.17 9.34 -9.45
CA ALA A 184 -3.59 8.27 -8.66
C ALA A 184 -4.44 6.98 -8.77
N LEU A 185 -5.76 7.11 -8.66
CA LEU A 185 -6.71 6.02 -8.84
C LEU A 185 -6.69 5.46 -10.27
N ALA A 186 -6.64 6.31 -11.29
CA ALA A 186 -6.47 5.87 -12.68
C ALA A 186 -5.12 5.18 -12.95
N GLY A 187 -4.11 5.46 -12.13
CA GLY A 187 -2.84 4.73 -12.10
C GLY A 187 -3.01 3.32 -11.53
N LEU A 188 -3.74 3.19 -10.41
CA LEU A 188 -4.04 1.90 -9.78
C LEU A 188 -4.83 0.97 -10.71
N ASP A 189 -5.79 1.51 -11.48
CA ASP A 189 -6.60 0.71 -12.41
C ASP A 189 -5.80 0.01 -13.52
N LYS A 190 -4.57 0.48 -13.79
CA LYS A 190 -3.69 -0.07 -14.82
C LYS A 190 -2.72 -1.14 -14.28
N LEU A 191 -2.67 -1.33 -12.97
CA LEU A 191 -1.75 -2.28 -12.35
C LEU A 191 -2.28 -3.72 -12.45
N PRO A 192 -1.37 -4.71 -12.53
CA PRO A 192 -1.75 -6.11 -12.45
C PRO A 192 -2.38 -6.42 -11.08
N LYS A 193 -3.29 -7.40 -11.04
CA LYS A 193 -3.88 -7.90 -9.78
C LYS A 193 -2.94 -8.94 -9.13
N PRO A 194 -2.85 -8.98 -7.77
CA PRO A 194 -3.44 -8.03 -6.83
C PRO A 194 -2.64 -6.72 -6.73
N ILE A 195 -3.33 -5.62 -6.41
CA ILE A 195 -2.74 -4.32 -6.11
C ILE A 195 -2.12 -4.40 -4.73
N SER A 196 -0.81 -4.20 -4.65
CA SER A 196 -0.03 -4.30 -3.43
C SER A 196 -0.26 -3.13 -2.46
N GLY A 197 0.07 -3.34 -1.19
CA GLY A 197 0.12 -2.26 -0.20
C GLY A 197 1.04 -1.10 -0.59
N ASP A 198 2.18 -1.41 -1.20
CA ASP A 198 3.14 -0.40 -1.68
C ASP A 198 2.55 0.44 -2.81
N ASP A 199 1.80 -0.17 -3.73
CA ASP A 199 1.15 0.56 -4.83
C ASP A 199 0.01 1.44 -4.33
N MET A 200 -0.80 0.93 -3.39
CA MET A 200 -1.81 1.73 -2.70
C MET A 200 -1.17 2.91 -1.94
N ALA A 201 -0.08 2.67 -1.20
CA ALA A 201 0.62 3.71 -0.46
C ALA A 201 1.23 4.78 -1.38
N LYS A 202 1.78 4.38 -2.53
CA LYS A 202 2.26 5.32 -3.57
C LYS A 202 1.12 6.13 -4.18
N ALA A 203 -0.02 5.51 -4.43
CA ALA A 203 -1.19 6.19 -4.99
C ALA A 203 -1.72 7.24 -4.01
N ILE A 204 -1.96 6.85 -2.76
CA ILE A 204 -2.37 7.80 -1.69
C ILE A 204 -1.34 8.91 -1.57
N ARG A 205 -0.05 8.57 -1.48
CA ARG A 205 1.03 9.58 -1.44
C ARG A 205 1.01 10.56 -2.60
N SER A 206 0.64 10.11 -3.79
CA SER A 206 0.66 10.94 -4.99
C SER A 206 -0.60 11.80 -5.12
N GLY A 207 -1.73 11.34 -4.57
CA GLY A 207 -3.01 12.04 -4.64
C GLY A 207 -3.46 12.69 -3.34
N THR A 208 -2.55 12.93 -2.38
CA THR A 208 -2.83 13.61 -1.09
C THR A 208 -1.70 14.54 -0.63
N LYS A 209 -0.68 14.77 -1.49
CA LYS A 209 0.59 15.45 -1.11
C LYS A 209 0.60 16.94 -1.43
N ASP A 210 -0.35 17.42 -2.21
CA ASP A 210 -0.45 18.79 -2.72
C ASP A 210 -0.96 19.81 -1.69
N ALA A 211 -1.34 19.37 -0.48
CA ALA A 211 -1.70 20.25 0.64
C ALA A 211 -2.74 21.33 0.24
N ASP A 212 -3.78 20.89 -0.46
CA ASP A 212 -4.81 21.71 -1.09
C ASP A 212 -6.04 21.95 -0.19
N ASN A 213 -5.96 21.58 1.09
CA ASN A 213 -7.01 21.58 2.11
C ASN A 213 -8.20 20.67 1.79
N ASN A 214 -7.97 19.53 1.13
CA ASN A 214 -9.05 18.64 0.69
C ASN A 214 -8.91 17.15 1.04
N THR A 215 -8.13 16.83 2.08
CA THR A 215 -7.95 15.46 2.60
C THR A 215 -9.27 14.67 2.79
N ALA A 216 -10.39 15.34 3.08
CA ALA A 216 -11.70 14.71 3.25
C ALA A 216 -12.28 14.13 1.94
N ASP A 217 -12.20 14.88 0.85
CA ASP A 217 -12.69 14.44 -0.46
C ASP A 217 -11.75 13.39 -1.07
N GLU A 218 -10.45 13.55 -0.87
CA GLU A 218 -9.44 12.56 -1.26
C GLU A 218 -9.70 11.22 -0.56
N LEU A 219 -9.90 11.24 0.76
CA LEU A 219 -10.26 10.04 1.53
C LEU A 219 -11.50 9.38 0.94
N LYS A 220 -12.55 10.15 0.66
CA LYS A 220 -13.80 9.64 0.08
C LYS A 220 -13.56 9.00 -1.29
N ALA A 221 -12.76 9.62 -2.15
CA ALA A 221 -12.42 9.10 -3.47
C ALA A 221 -11.69 7.75 -3.38
N PHE A 222 -10.68 7.65 -2.51
CA PHE A 222 -9.97 6.40 -2.26
C PHE A 222 -10.89 5.32 -1.64
N GLN A 223 -11.77 5.69 -0.71
CA GLN A 223 -12.76 4.76 -0.13
C GLN A 223 -13.75 4.22 -1.17
N ASP A 224 -14.31 5.09 -2.01
CA ASP A 224 -15.28 4.69 -3.03
C ASP A 224 -14.63 3.81 -4.11
N TRP A 225 -13.37 4.11 -4.48
CA TRP A 225 -12.61 3.27 -5.39
C TRP A 225 -12.26 1.92 -4.77
N ALA A 226 -11.83 1.88 -3.50
CA ALA A 226 -11.49 0.64 -2.80
C ALA A 226 -12.70 -0.28 -2.62
N LYS A 227 -13.89 0.28 -2.34
CA LYS A 227 -15.15 -0.49 -2.29
C LYS A 227 -15.50 -1.13 -3.63
N LYS A 228 -15.28 -0.42 -4.74
CA LYS A 228 -15.56 -0.92 -6.10
C LYS A 228 -14.55 -1.96 -6.58
N ASN A 229 -13.31 -1.89 -6.10
CA ASN A 229 -12.19 -2.75 -6.54
C ASN A 229 -11.72 -3.72 -5.45
N GLY A 230 -12.58 -4.08 -4.50
CA GLY A 230 -12.19 -4.88 -3.33
C GLY A 230 -11.60 -6.26 -3.64
N ASP A 231 -11.93 -6.83 -4.80
CA ASP A 231 -11.38 -8.08 -5.36
C ASP A 231 -9.96 -7.91 -5.92
N LYS A 232 -9.57 -6.68 -6.27
CA LYS A 232 -8.24 -6.35 -6.78
C LYS A 232 -7.23 -6.03 -5.68
N LEU A 233 -7.71 -5.75 -4.46
CA LEU A 233 -6.88 -5.27 -3.37
C LEU A 233 -6.27 -6.43 -2.58
N SER A 234 -4.95 -6.40 -2.41
CA SER A 234 -4.27 -7.26 -1.44
C SER A 234 -4.70 -6.90 0.00
N PRO A 235 -4.54 -7.81 0.97
CA PRO A 235 -4.75 -7.51 2.39
C PRO A 235 -3.96 -6.28 2.87
N GLU A 236 -2.72 -6.11 2.38
CA GLU A 236 -1.83 -4.98 2.66
C GLU A 236 -2.42 -3.67 2.13
N ALA A 237 -2.94 -3.67 0.90
CA ALA A 237 -3.60 -2.49 0.33
C ALA A 237 -4.81 -2.06 1.15
N LYS A 238 -5.57 -3.02 1.72
CA LYS A 238 -6.68 -2.73 2.63
C LYS A 238 -6.19 -2.15 3.96
N GLU A 239 -5.10 -2.67 4.52
CA GLU A 239 -4.51 -2.11 5.76
C GLU A 239 -3.96 -0.68 5.53
N VAL A 240 -3.28 -0.43 4.40
CA VAL A 240 -2.83 0.92 4.01
C VAL A 240 -4.01 1.89 3.94
N MET A 241 -5.12 1.47 3.31
CA MET A 241 -6.35 2.27 3.24
C MET A 241 -6.92 2.57 4.63
N GLY A 242 -6.96 1.60 5.53
CA GLY A 242 -7.42 1.79 6.91
C GLY A 242 -6.53 2.75 7.71
N LYS A 243 -5.20 2.71 7.50
CA LYS A 243 -4.28 3.66 8.13
C LYS A 243 -4.45 5.07 7.58
N PHE A 244 -4.69 5.21 6.27
CA PHE A 244 -5.01 6.51 5.69
C PHE A 244 -6.28 7.10 6.30
N GLU A 245 -7.36 6.31 6.37
CA GLU A 245 -8.62 6.72 7.00
C GLU A 245 -8.42 7.19 8.45
N LYS A 246 -7.64 6.47 9.24
CA LYS A 246 -7.31 6.84 10.63
C LYS A 246 -6.62 8.21 10.70
N HIS A 247 -5.61 8.46 9.87
CA HIS A 247 -4.86 9.71 9.90
C HIS A 247 -5.67 10.88 9.34
N ALA A 248 -6.40 10.67 8.24
CA ALA A 248 -7.29 11.66 7.65
C ALA A 248 -8.40 12.06 8.63
N THR A 249 -9.05 11.09 9.28
CA THR A 249 -10.10 11.36 10.28
C THR A 249 -9.56 12.14 11.48
N LYS A 250 -8.34 11.84 11.91
CA LYS A 250 -7.70 12.56 13.01
C LYS A 250 -7.36 14.00 12.64
N ALA A 251 -6.89 14.26 11.42
CA ALA A 251 -6.67 15.62 10.92
C ALA A 251 -8.00 16.39 10.83
N MET A 252 -9.05 15.77 10.30
CA MET A 252 -10.39 16.38 10.25
C MET A 252 -10.92 16.70 11.65
N ALA A 253 -10.65 15.85 12.65
CA ALA A 253 -11.10 16.04 14.03
C ALA A 253 -10.41 17.20 14.76
N THR A 254 -9.18 17.57 14.37
CA THR A 254 -8.49 18.76 14.92
C THR A 254 -8.92 20.05 14.25
N GLY A 255 -9.87 19.99 13.31
CA GLY A 255 -10.31 21.13 12.50
C GLY A 255 -9.34 21.48 11.37
N ASP A 256 -8.29 20.66 11.19
CA ASP A 256 -7.38 20.79 10.06
C ASP A 256 -8.09 20.28 8.81
N LYS A 257 -8.03 21.05 7.73
CA LYS A 257 -8.57 20.64 6.44
C LYS A 257 -7.64 19.71 5.68
N ASP A 258 -6.42 19.52 6.20
CA ASP A 258 -5.38 18.69 5.62
C ASP A 258 -4.55 17.92 6.64
N LEU A 259 -3.88 16.88 6.15
CA LEU A 259 -2.82 16.21 6.90
C LEU A 259 -1.66 17.17 7.16
N SER A 260 -1.51 17.61 8.42
CA SER A 260 -0.32 18.34 8.85
C SER A 260 0.97 17.59 8.49
N SER A 261 2.08 18.29 8.25
CA SER A 261 3.37 17.66 7.93
C SER A 261 3.82 16.61 8.96
N THR A 262 3.43 16.80 10.22
CA THR A 262 3.69 15.85 11.31
C THR A 262 2.83 14.61 11.19
N GLU A 263 1.53 14.76 10.93
CA GLU A 263 0.62 13.63 10.78
C GLU A 263 0.90 12.87 9.48
N TRP A 264 1.22 13.57 8.40
CA TRP A 264 1.74 13.00 7.15
C TRP A 264 2.97 12.12 7.38
N SER A 265 3.94 12.63 8.15
CA SER A 265 5.15 11.88 8.46
C SER A 265 4.87 10.62 9.29
N LYS A 266 3.90 10.68 10.21
CA LYS A 266 3.42 9.52 10.97
C LYS A 266 2.71 8.53 10.05
N MET A 267 1.80 9.00 9.20
CA MET A 267 1.11 8.17 8.21
C MET A 267 2.09 7.45 7.30
N MET A 268 3.12 8.13 6.79
CA MET A 268 4.14 7.50 5.95
C MET A 268 4.96 6.45 6.72
N LYS A 269 5.22 6.66 8.01
CA LYS A 269 5.86 5.66 8.87
C LYS A 269 4.93 4.47 9.10
N ASP A 270 3.64 4.73 9.27
CA ASP A 270 2.59 3.75 9.46
C ASP A 270 2.35 2.92 8.19
N PHE A 271 2.42 3.53 6.99
CA PHE A 271 2.43 2.82 5.70
C PHE A 271 3.63 1.91 5.57
N LYS A 272 4.84 2.38 5.92
CA LYS A 272 6.04 1.53 5.96
C LYS A 272 5.94 0.38 6.98
N SER A 273 5.09 0.53 7.99
CA SER A 273 4.81 -0.52 8.98
C SER A 273 3.69 -1.47 8.57
N VAL A 274 2.94 -1.15 7.50
CA VAL A 274 2.15 -2.15 6.78
C VAL A 274 3.17 -3.06 6.13
N GLY A 275 3.63 -4.04 6.91
CA GLY A 275 4.33 -5.20 6.40
C GLY A 275 3.32 -6.10 5.71
N ASP A 276 3.76 -7.31 5.37
CA ASP A 276 2.89 -8.28 4.74
C ASP A 276 1.79 -8.73 5.71
N VAL A 277 0.54 -8.39 5.37
CA VAL A 277 -0.65 -8.65 6.17
C VAL A 277 -1.11 -10.08 5.93
N SER A 278 -0.88 -10.60 4.72
CA SER A 278 -1.12 -11.98 4.32
C SER A 278 -0.32 -12.95 5.19
N ALA A 279 0.96 -12.66 5.45
CA ALA A 279 1.80 -13.41 6.38
C ALA A 279 1.25 -13.37 7.81
N ARG A 280 0.82 -12.19 8.31
CA ARG A 280 0.25 -12.09 9.66
C ARG A 280 -1.09 -12.78 9.80
N ASP A 281 -1.95 -12.70 8.80
CA ASP A 281 -3.26 -13.33 8.78
C ASP A 281 -3.14 -14.86 8.72
N SER A 282 -2.17 -15.39 7.96
CA SER A 282 -1.91 -16.83 7.93
C SER A 282 -1.32 -17.32 9.25
N LEU A 283 -0.40 -16.57 9.85
CA LEU A 283 0.15 -16.86 11.18
C LEU A 283 -0.90 -16.75 12.29
N ALA A 284 -1.85 -15.80 12.20
CA ALA A 284 -2.94 -15.66 13.15
C ALA A 284 -3.94 -16.83 13.11
N LYS A 285 -3.97 -17.60 12.01
CA LYS A 285 -4.71 -18.88 11.97
C LYS A 285 -3.96 -19.96 12.76
N LEU A 286 -2.64 -20.07 12.59
CA LEU A 286 -1.80 -21.00 13.37
C LEU A 286 -1.82 -20.69 14.89
N ASP A 287 -1.94 -19.41 15.26
CA ASP A 287 -2.08 -19.02 16.66
C ASP A 287 -3.40 -19.49 17.32
N LYS A 288 -4.44 -19.79 16.52
CA LYS A 288 -5.71 -20.32 17.02
C LYS A 288 -5.72 -21.83 17.15
N GLU A 289 -4.73 -22.51 16.57
CA GLU A 289 -4.58 -23.95 16.68
C GLU A 289 -4.01 -24.30 18.06
N ASN A 290 -4.61 -25.29 18.73
CA ASN A 290 -4.10 -25.78 20.00
C ASN A 290 -3.19 -26.98 19.76
N GLY A 291 -1.94 -26.91 20.23
CA GLY A 291 -0.98 -28.00 20.13
C GLY A 291 0.25 -27.68 19.25
N PRO A 292 1.02 -28.71 18.91
CA PRO A 292 2.18 -28.60 18.03
C PRO A 292 1.78 -28.18 16.62
N ILE A 293 2.65 -27.44 15.93
CA ILE A 293 2.49 -26.96 14.56
C ILE A 293 3.39 -27.79 13.66
N SER A 294 2.77 -28.50 12.72
CA SER A 294 3.45 -29.40 11.80
C SER A 294 4.20 -28.64 10.69
N GLY A 295 5.11 -29.32 9.99
CA GLY A 295 5.76 -28.78 8.79
C GLY A 295 4.76 -28.36 7.71
N GLU A 296 3.66 -29.09 7.59
CA GLU A 296 2.62 -28.83 6.63
C GLU A 296 1.72 -27.66 7.00
N ASP A 297 1.42 -27.47 8.28
CA ASP A 297 0.69 -26.29 8.78
C ASP A 297 1.47 -25.03 8.51
N LEU A 298 2.76 -25.05 8.88
CA LEU A 298 3.65 -23.95 8.62
C LEU A 298 3.84 -23.71 7.12
N LEU A 299 4.03 -24.76 6.32
CA LEU A 299 4.12 -24.64 4.86
C LEU A 299 2.82 -24.12 4.24
N GLY A 300 1.67 -24.52 4.78
CA GLY A 300 0.35 -24.02 4.39
C GLY A 300 0.21 -22.52 4.69
N ALA A 301 0.66 -22.09 5.87
CA ALA A 301 0.68 -20.67 6.25
C ALA A 301 1.65 -19.87 5.38
N ILE A 302 2.83 -20.40 5.05
CA ILE A 302 3.78 -19.79 4.12
C ILE A 302 3.15 -19.67 2.72
N LYS A 303 2.52 -20.72 2.19
CA LYS A 303 1.82 -20.65 0.89
C LYS A 303 0.73 -19.58 0.85
N GLN A 304 -0.02 -19.42 1.94
CA GLN A 304 -1.10 -18.43 2.02
C GLN A 304 -0.56 -17.01 2.24
N GLY A 305 0.52 -16.87 3.01
CA GLY A 305 1.04 -15.57 3.43
C GLY A 305 2.19 -15.02 2.62
N ALA A 306 2.80 -15.84 1.76
CA ALA A 306 3.94 -15.47 0.91
C ALA A 306 3.74 -15.84 -0.58
N GLY A 307 2.55 -16.36 -0.92
CA GLY A 307 2.24 -16.90 -2.25
C GLY A 307 1.50 -15.94 -3.19
N ASP A 308 1.21 -14.71 -2.76
CA ASP A 308 0.49 -13.71 -3.55
C ASP A 308 1.36 -13.03 -4.62
N ALA A 309 2.63 -13.44 -4.73
CA ALA A 309 3.58 -13.10 -5.79
C ALA A 309 3.89 -11.60 -5.90
N ASP A 310 3.80 -10.86 -4.78
CA ASP A 310 4.11 -9.44 -4.72
C ASP A 310 5.63 -9.13 -4.67
N GLY A 311 6.47 -10.18 -4.52
CA GLY A 311 7.93 -10.09 -4.49
C GLY A 311 8.51 -9.60 -3.15
N ASN A 312 7.76 -9.67 -2.05
CA ASN A 312 8.24 -9.26 -0.72
C ASN A 312 8.76 -10.41 0.16
N SER A 313 9.09 -11.57 -0.42
CA SER A 313 9.39 -12.79 0.34
C SER A 313 10.49 -12.68 1.41
N THR A 314 11.41 -11.72 1.28
CA THR A 314 12.43 -11.46 2.30
C THR A 314 11.88 -10.77 3.56
N LYS A 315 10.84 -9.94 3.42
CA LYS A 315 10.12 -9.31 4.54
C LYS A 315 9.12 -10.29 5.16
N GLU A 316 8.42 -11.07 4.34
CA GLU A 316 7.53 -12.15 4.81
C GLU A 316 8.30 -13.16 5.65
N LEU A 317 9.49 -13.58 5.19
CA LEU A 317 10.38 -14.44 5.96
C LEU A 317 10.64 -13.90 7.37
N ALA A 318 10.85 -12.59 7.52
CA ALA A 318 11.11 -11.99 8.82
C ALA A 318 9.92 -12.11 9.78
N GLU A 319 8.68 -12.01 9.28
CA GLU A 319 7.47 -12.21 10.09
C GLU A 319 7.32 -13.70 10.47
N PHE A 320 7.52 -14.63 9.53
CA PHE A 320 7.52 -16.07 9.82
C PHE A 320 8.62 -16.46 10.83
N GLN A 321 9.83 -15.91 10.71
CA GLN A 321 10.93 -16.15 11.65
C GLN A 321 10.61 -15.60 13.04
N LYS A 322 10.04 -14.39 13.13
CA LYS A 322 9.66 -13.78 14.39
C LYS A 322 8.54 -14.57 15.09
N TRP A 323 7.59 -15.09 14.32
CA TRP A 323 6.54 -15.95 14.85
C TRP A 323 7.08 -17.30 15.29
N ALA A 324 7.95 -17.93 14.49
CA ALA A 324 8.59 -19.19 14.81
C ALA A 324 9.43 -19.10 16.10
N ALA A 325 10.15 -17.99 16.29
CA ALA A 325 10.93 -17.75 17.51
C ALA A 325 10.05 -17.60 18.77
N LYS A 326 8.82 -17.12 18.63
CA LYS A 326 7.86 -17.00 19.75
C LYS A 326 7.13 -18.30 20.07
N ASN A 327 6.99 -19.19 19.09
CA ASN A 327 6.24 -20.44 19.19
C ASN A 327 7.18 -21.66 19.11
N GLN A 328 8.44 -21.51 19.54
CA GLN A 328 9.48 -22.51 19.34
C GLN A 328 9.16 -23.85 20.02
N ASP A 329 8.45 -23.80 21.15
CA ASP A 329 7.94 -24.95 21.91
C ASP A 329 6.80 -25.69 21.20
N ARG A 330 6.14 -25.02 20.24
CA ARG A 330 5.07 -25.60 19.43
C ARG A 330 5.57 -26.13 18.09
N LEU A 331 6.74 -25.73 17.61
CA LEU A 331 7.24 -26.18 16.30
C LEU A 331 7.76 -27.62 16.35
N THR A 332 7.25 -28.47 15.47
CA THR A 332 7.85 -29.79 15.25
C THR A 332 9.22 -29.66 14.57
N PRO A 333 10.10 -30.68 14.66
CA PRO A 333 11.36 -30.69 13.91
C PRO A 333 11.17 -30.48 12.41
N GLU A 334 10.05 -30.94 11.85
CA GLU A 334 9.71 -30.78 10.44
C GLU A 334 9.30 -29.34 10.12
N ALA A 335 8.54 -28.68 10.98
CA ALA A 335 8.26 -27.26 10.87
C ALA A 335 9.55 -26.43 10.93
N GLN A 336 10.49 -26.80 11.78
CA GLN A 336 11.82 -26.17 11.79
C GLN A 336 12.54 -26.37 10.44
N LYS A 337 12.49 -27.57 9.85
CA LYS A 337 13.06 -27.84 8.52
C LYS A 337 12.37 -27.05 7.39
N VAL A 338 11.05 -26.88 7.45
CA VAL A 338 10.31 -26.01 6.53
C VAL A 338 10.81 -24.57 6.63
N MET A 339 11.01 -24.05 7.85
CA MET A 339 11.60 -22.72 8.04
C MET A 339 13.03 -22.61 7.51
N GLU A 340 13.89 -23.58 7.81
CA GLU A 340 15.28 -23.61 7.30
C GLU A 340 15.30 -23.57 5.76
N THR A 341 14.41 -24.34 5.12
CA THR A 341 14.29 -24.38 3.66
C THR A 341 13.80 -23.04 3.11
N TYR A 342 12.78 -22.43 3.73
CA TYR A 342 12.29 -21.11 3.32
C TYR A 342 13.36 -20.02 3.47
N GLU A 343 14.13 -20.05 4.57
CA GLU A 343 15.24 -19.15 4.81
C GLU A 343 16.35 -19.31 3.74
N LYS A 344 16.72 -20.55 3.42
CA LYS A 344 17.73 -20.86 2.40
C LYS A 344 17.36 -20.30 1.03
N HIS A 345 16.12 -20.52 0.59
CA HIS A 345 15.64 -20.03 -0.70
C HIS A 345 15.54 -18.51 -0.73
N SER A 346 14.99 -17.90 0.32
CA SER A 346 14.88 -16.44 0.42
C SER A 346 16.23 -15.73 0.46
N LYS A 347 17.24 -16.28 1.16
CA LYS A 347 18.61 -15.76 1.15
C LYS A 347 19.24 -15.81 -0.24
N THR A 348 18.97 -16.88 -1.00
CA THR A 348 19.47 -17.05 -2.37
C THR A 348 18.86 -16.02 -3.32
N ALA A 349 17.57 -15.70 -3.13
CA ALA A 349 16.86 -14.71 -3.94
C ALA A 349 17.30 -13.25 -3.65
N GLY A 350 17.79 -13.00 -2.43
CA GLY A 350 18.33 -11.70 -2.03
C GLY A 350 17.24 -10.66 -1.73
N PRO A 351 17.55 -9.35 -1.82
CA PRO A 351 16.66 -8.28 -1.35
C PRO A 351 15.40 -8.08 -2.21
N LYS A 352 15.32 -8.76 -3.36
CA LYS A 352 14.15 -8.71 -4.26
C LYS A 352 13.11 -9.79 -3.95
N GLY A 353 13.36 -10.66 -2.96
CA GLY A 353 12.49 -11.79 -2.67
C GLY A 353 12.50 -12.85 -3.77
N LEU A 354 11.78 -13.94 -3.51
CA LEU A 354 11.52 -15.04 -4.42
C LEU A 354 10.51 -14.57 -5.48
N ASP A 355 10.86 -14.77 -6.75
CA ASP A 355 9.89 -14.71 -7.83
C ASP A 355 8.98 -15.95 -7.80
N LYS A 356 7.90 -15.96 -8.59
CA LYS A 356 6.95 -17.08 -8.59
C LYS A 356 7.62 -18.45 -8.83
N PRO A 357 8.51 -18.63 -9.82
CA PRO A 357 9.24 -19.89 -9.98
C PRO A 357 10.13 -20.27 -8.79
N GLY A 358 10.83 -19.29 -8.20
CA GLY A 358 11.65 -19.50 -7.01
C GLY A 358 10.80 -19.88 -5.80
N PHE A 359 9.65 -19.26 -5.62
CA PHE A 359 8.70 -19.58 -4.57
C PHE A 359 8.11 -20.99 -4.75
N ASP A 360 7.70 -21.34 -5.97
CA ASP A 360 7.19 -22.68 -6.29
C ASP A 360 8.26 -23.76 -6.04
N ALA A 361 9.54 -23.48 -6.34
CA ALA A 361 10.66 -24.36 -6.03
C ALA A 361 10.89 -24.49 -4.51
N MET A 362 10.86 -23.38 -3.78
CA MET A 362 10.95 -23.37 -2.32
C MET A 362 9.83 -24.20 -1.69
N VAL A 363 8.60 -24.00 -2.14
CA VAL A 363 7.43 -24.76 -1.69
C VAL A 363 7.61 -26.25 -1.97
N LYS A 364 8.11 -26.61 -3.16
CA LYS A 364 8.36 -28.01 -3.53
C LYS A 364 9.41 -28.64 -2.64
N ASP A 365 10.51 -27.96 -2.36
CA ASP A 365 11.56 -28.44 -1.47
C ASP A 365 11.06 -28.57 -0.03
N ALA A 366 10.36 -27.54 0.48
CA ALA A 366 9.80 -27.55 1.82
C ALA A 366 8.72 -28.63 2.00
N SER A 367 7.97 -28.95 0.95
CA SER A 367 6.96 -30.02 0.98
C SER A 367 7.54 -31.43 1.16
N GLN A 368 8.86 -31.59 1.06
CA GLN A 368 9.54 -32.86 1.39
C GLN A 368 9.65 -33.07 2.91
N HIS A 369 9.45 -32.02 3.72
CA HIS A 369 9.55 -32.06 5.18
C HIS A 369 8.18 -32.30 5.81
N LYS A 370 7.58 -33.45 5.52
CA LYS A 370 6.29 -33.84 6.07
C LYS A 370 6.40 -34.40 7.48
N THR A 371 5.51 -33.94 8.36
CA THR A 371 5.35 -34.46 9.71
C THR A 371 4.67 -35.81 9.68
N PHE A 372 3.64 -35.93 8.83
CA PHE A 372 2.88 -37.14 8.57
C PHE A 372 2.76 -37.35 7.07
N HIS A 373 3.10 -38.53 6.60
CA HIS A 373 3.05 -38.89 5.18
C HIS A 373 1.61 -39.09 4.69
N ASP A 374 0.71 -39.50 5.58
CA ASP A 374 -0.71 -39.73 5.34
C ASP A 374 -1.61 -38.64 5.96
N ALA A 375 -2.65 -38.22 5.21
CA ALA A 375 -3.49 -37.08 5.57
C ALA A 375 -4.64 -37.43 6.54
N SER A 376 -5.21 -38.64 6.44
CA SER A 376 -6.31 -39.09 7.30
C SER A 376 -5.76 -39.46 8.67
N MET A 377 -4.62 -40.15 8.72
CA MET A 377 -3.88 -40.44 9.95
C MET A 377 -3.43 -39.16 10.65
N ARG A 378 -2.90 -38.19 9.90
CA ARG A 378 -2.57 -36.86 10.44
C ARG A 378 -3.75 -36.21 11.18
N THR A 379 -4.88 -36.06 10.50
CA THR A 379 -6.07 -35.40 11.04
C THR A 379 -6.55 -36.10 12.32
N ALA A 380 -6.47 -37.43 12.36
CA ALA A 380 -6.86 -38.22 13.51
C ALA A 380 -5.92 -38.04 14.71
N LEU A 381 -4.61 -37.97 14.47
CA LEU A 381 -3.59 -37.79 15.52
C LEU A 381 -3.55 -36.35 16.06
N GLU A 382 -3.73 -35.33 15.22
CA GLU A 382 -3.82 -33.93 15.65
C GLU A 382 -5.03 -33.69 16.58
N THR A 383 -6.13 -34.41 16.35
CA THR A 383 -7.28 -34.39 17.26
C THR A 383 -6.92 -34.88 18.67
N LEU A 384 -5.93 -35.77 18.80
CA LEU A 384 -5.41 -36.21 20.09
C LEU A 384 -4.46 -35.18 20.71
N ASP A 385 -3.71 -34.43 19.89
CA ASP A 385 -2.83 -33.39 20.40
C ASP A 385 -3.58 -32.26 21.10
N GLY A 386 -4.76 -31.90 20.61
CA GLY A 386 -5.66 -30.95 21.27
C GLY A 386 -6.24 -31.43 22.61
N LYS A 387 -6.04 -32.70 23.02
CA LYS A 387 -6.51 -33.21 24.33
C LYS A 387 -5.49 -32.96 25.43
N ASN A 388 -5.95 -32.27 26.48
CA ASN A 388 -5.17 -32.10 27.70
C ASN A 388 -5.10 -33.40 28.50
N GLY A 389 -3.91 -33.73 29.00
CA GLY A 389 -3.67 -34.87 29.88
C GLY A 389 -3.27 -36.16 29.16
N LYS A 390 -3.50 -37.30 29.82
CA LYS A 390 -3.15 -38.62 29.30
C LYS A 390 -4.13 -39.04 28.19
N ILE A 391 -3.60 -39.58 27.12
CA ILE A 391 -4.36 -40.19 26.03
C ILE A 391 -4.74 -41.61 26.46
N SER A 392 -6.04 -41.91 26.49
CA SER A 392 -6.54 -43.24 26.84
C SER A 392 -6.46 -44.20 25.66
N ALA A 393 -6.54 -45.51 25.94
CA ALA A 393 -6.64 -46.52 24.89
C ALA A 393 -7.83 -46.24 23.95
N LYS A 394 -8.99 -45.88 24.51
CA LYS A 394 -10.19 -45.51 23.75
C LYS A 394 -9.93 -44.36 22.78
N ASP A 395 -9.24 -43.32 23.24
CA ASP A 395 -8.94 -42.15 22.41
C ASP A 395 -8.05 -42.54 21.23
N LEU A 396 -6.97 -43.30 21.50
CA LEU A 396 -6.02 -43.70 20.48
C LEU A 396 -6.64 -44.70 19.48
N THR A 397 -7.44 -45.67 19.94
CA THR A 397 -8.16 -46.61 19.07
C THR A 397 -9.11 -45.87 18.13
N ASN A 398 -9.83 -44.86 18.63
CA ASN A 398 -10.72 -44.05 17.80
C ASN A 398 -9.95 -43.24 16.74
N ALA A 399 -8.77 -42.73 17.09
CA ALA A 399 -7.92 -42.02 16.13
C ALA A 399 -7.42 -42.98 15.04
N ILE A 400 -6.86 -44.12 15.43
CA ILE A 400 -6.43 -45.19 14.51
C ILE A 400 -7.57 -45.63 13.58
N SER A 401 -8.76 -45.91 14.11
CA SER A 401 -9.88 -46.37 13.29
C SER A 401 -10.35 -45.32 12.28
N LYS A 402 -10.17 -44.03 12.57
CA LYS A 402 -10.49 -42.94 11.64
C LYS A 402 -9.38 -42.69 10.64
N GLY A 403 -8.14 -42.73 11.11
CA GLY A 403 -6.94 -42.42 10.34
C GLY A 403 -6.52 -43.52 9.39
N ALA A 404 -6.78 -44.78 9.73
CA ALA A 404 -6.42 -45.95 8.91
C ALA A 404 -7.62 -46.67 8.28
N GLY A 405 -8.82 -46.11 8.46
CA GLY A 405 -10.08 -46.72 8.06
C GLY A 405 -10.56 -46.36 6.66
N ASP A 406 -9.84 -45.50 5.93
CA ASP A 406 -10.21 -45.11 4.56
C ASP A 406 -9.81 -46.16 3.51
N LEU A 407 -9.08 -47.20 3.93
CA LEU A 407 -8.72 -48.39 3.16
C LEU A 407 -7.96 -48.06 1.87
N ASP A 408 -7.16 -47.01 1.86
CA ASP A 408 -6.33 -46.61 0.72
C ASP A 408 -5.13 -47.56 0.45
N GLY A 409 -4.94 -48.54 1.35
CA GLY A 409 -3.86 -49.52 1.29
C GLY A 409 -2.55 -49.05 1.91
N GLN A 410 -2.56 -48.05 2.80
CA GLN A 410 -1.38 -47.53 3.50
C GLN A 410 -1.34 -47.82 5.00
N ALA A 411 -2.33 -48.54 5.53
CA ALA A 411 -2.41 -48.88 6.95
C ALA A 411 -1.19 -49.60 7.55
N ALA A 412 -0.42 -50.34 6.76
CA ALA A 412 0.84 -50.94 7.21
C ALA A 412 2.07 -50.10 6.81
N GLY A 413 1.92 -49.15 5.89
CA GLY A 413 2.96 -48.30 5.32
C GLY A 413 3.01 -46.92 5.97
N LEU A 414 2.50 -45.91 5.25
CA LEU A 414 2.62 -44.51 5.64
C LEU A 414 1.91 -44.19 6.96
N GLU A 415 0.68 -44.66 7.11
CA GLU A 415 -0.13 -44.44 8.32
C GLU A 415 0.50 -45.06 9.57
N TYR A 416 1.10 -46.25 9.42
CA TYR A 416 1.83 -46.90 10.50
C TYR A 416 3.07 -46.11 10.91
N ALA A 417 3.85 -45.64 9.93
CA ALA A 417 5.04 -44.83 10.18
C ALA A 417 4.68 -43.53 10.92
N ASP A 418 3.56 -42.91 10.53
CA ASP A 418 3.04 -41.69 11.13
C ASP A 418 2.55 -41.91 12.56
N LEU A 419 1.78 -42.96 12.81
CA LEU A 419 1.35 -43.37 14.16
C LEU A 419 2.56 -43.63 15.07
N GLN A 420 3.55 -44.39 14.59
CA GLN A 420 4.76 -44.71 15.35
C GLN A 420 5.54 -43.46 15.72
N LYS A 421 5.68 -42.52 14.77
CA LYS A 421 6.34 -41.25 15.02
C LYS A 421 5.60 -40.44 16.08
N TRP A 422 4.28 -40.27 15.94
CA TRP A 422 3.46 -39.53 16.91
C TRP A 422 3.50 -40.19 18.29
N ALA A 423 3.39 -41.52 18.36
CA ALA A 423 3.44 -42.27 19.61
C ALA A 423 4.78 -42.12 20.33
N ARG A 424 5.90 -42.07 19.60
CA ARG A 424 7.24 -41.81 20.19
C ARG A 424 7.35 -40.40 20.74
N GLN A 425 6.84 -39.41 20.01
CA GLN A 425 6.86 -38.01 20.45
C GLN A 425 5.94 -37.75 21.65
N ASN A 426 4.84 -38.51 21.76
CA ASN A 426 3.83 -38.36 22.81
C ASN A 426 3.83 -39.51 23.82
N TYR A 427 4.92 -40.26 23.94
CA TYR A 427 4.97 -41.51 24.72
C TYR A 427 4.61 -41.30 26.20
N ASP A 428 5.02 -40.16 26.76
CA ASP A 428 4.69 -39.77 28.13
C ASP A 428 3.23 -39.36 28.32
N ARG A 429 2.51 -39.04 27.25
CA ARG A 429 1.06 -38.77 27.29
C ARG A 429 0.24 -40.04 27.16
N LEU A 430 0.80 -41.12 26.63
CA LEU A 430 0.08 -42.39 26.50
C LEU A 430 -0.16 -43.04 27.87
N SER A 431 -1.40 -43.43 28.15
CA SER A 431 -1.68 -44.34 29.27
C SER A 431 -1.04 -45.72 29.03
N PRO A 432 -0.84 -46.54 30.08
CA PRO A 432 -0.30 -47.89 29.90
C PRO A 432 -1.10 -48.73 28.89
N ASP A 433 -2.42 -48.57 28.82
CA ASP A 433 -3.25 -49.28 27.87
C ASP A 433 -3.21 -48.64 26.47
N ALA A 434 -3.02 -47.32 26.35
CA ALA A 434 -2.80 -46.68 25.05
C ALA A 434 -1.47 -47.13 24.42
N ARG A 435 -0.43 -47.39 25.22
CA ARG A 435 0.82 -47.97 24.71
C ARG A 435 0.59 -49.36 24.09
N LYS A 436 -0.23 -50.20 24.74
CA LYS A 436 -0.64 -51.50 24.17
C LYS A 436 -1.44 -51.37 22.87
N VAL A 437 -2.19 -50.28 22.69
CA VAL A 437 -2.87 -50.00 21.41
C VAL A 437 -1.84 -49.75 20.30
N VAL A 438 -0.75 -49.02 20.58
CA VAL A 438 0.38 -48.85 19.64
C VAL A 438 1.00 -50.21 19.31
N ASP A 439 1.31 -51.02 20.32
CA ASP A 439 1.89 -52.36 20.15
C ASP A 439 0.98 -53.27 19.32
N THR A 440 -0.33 -53.17 19.53
CA THR A 440 -1.33 -53.93 18.77
C THR A 440 -1.32 -53.49 17.30
N TYR A 441 -1.28 -52.19 17.02
CA TYR A 441 -1.16 -51.71 15.64
C TYR A 441 0.11 -52.25 14.99
N GLU A 442 1.26 -52.10 15.67
CA GLU A 442 2.56 -52.57 15.21
C GLU A 442 2.57 -54.07 14.85
N LYS A 443 1.96 -54.92 15.68
CA LYS A 443 1.78 -56.34 15.40
C LYS A 443 1.12 -56.59 14.03
N TYR A 444 0.03 -55.89 13.71
CA TYR A 444 -0.68 -56.09 12.44
C TYR A 444 0.02 -55.44 11.26
N ALA A 445 0.52 -54.22 11.42
CA ALA A 445 1.27 -53.53 10.38
C ALA A 445 2.52 -54.31 9.96
N THR A 446 3.31 -54.80 10.93
CA THR A 446 4.52 -55.60 10.64
C THR A 446 4.20 -56.94 9.98
N GLN A 447 3.07 -57.58 10.32
CA GLN A 447 2.60 -58.79 9.64
C GLN A 447 2.26 -58.54 8.16
N SER A 448 1.62 -57.42 7.84
CA SER A 448 1.34 -57.03 6.46
C SER A 448 2.62 -56.64 5.72
N LEU A 449 3.50 -55.85 6.32
CA LEU A 449 4.80 -55.51 5.75
C LEU A 449 5.66 -56.75 5.45
N ALA A 450 5.63 -57.76 6.33
CA ALA A 450 6.34 -59.03 6.11
C ALA A 450 5.82 -59.82 4.90
N LYS A 451 4.57 -59.58 4.48
CA LYS A 451 3.99 -60.14 3.25
C LYS A 451 4.26 -59.26 2.02
N GLY A 452 4.95 -58.13 2.19
CA GLY A 452 5.16 -57.13 1.13
C GLY A 452 3.95 -56.23 0.89
N GLU A 453 2.98 -56.22 1.81
CA GLU A 453 1.77 -55.40 1.71
C GLU A 453 1.99 -54.06 2.43
N THR A 454 1.55 -52.96 1.80
CA THR A 454 1.54 -51.63 2.43
C THR A 454 0.25 -51.34 3.19
N GLY A 455 -0.79 -52.17 3.00
CA GLY A 455 -2.08 -52.07 3.68
C GLY A 455 -2.33 -53.28 4.59
N ILE A 456 -3.15 -53.07 5.62
CA ILE A 456 -3.65 -54.17 6.45
C ILE A 456 -4.93 -54.69 5.81
N ALA A 457 -4.99 -55.99 5.51
CA ALA A 457 -6.19 -56.61 4.94
C ALA A 457 -7.42 -56.31 5.81
N ASN A 458 -8.55 -55.93 5.21
CA ASN A 458 -9.73 -55.44 5.96
C ASN A 458 -10.20 -56.41 7.07
N SER A 459 -10.12 -57.72 6.85
CA SER A 459 -10.45 -58.72 7.87
C SER A 459 -9.48 -58.71 9.06
N ASP A 460 -8.20 -58.41 8.83
CA ASP A 460 -7.18 -58.25 9.85
C ASP A 460 -7.24 -56.86 10.50
N PHE A 461 -7.59 -55.81 9.74
CA PHE A 461 -7.85 -54.47 10.27
C PHE A 461 -9.02 -54.47 11.25
N GLN A 462 -10.13 -55.14 10.92
CA GLN A 462 -11.26 -55.28 11.84
C GLN A 462 -10.90 -56.07 13.11
N LYS A 463 -10.07 -57.11 12.99
CA LYS A 463 -9.56 -57.83 14.17
C LYS A 463 -8.67 -56.92 15.01
N MET A 464 -7.77 -56.17 14.38
CA MET A 464 -6.89 -55.21 15.04
C MET A 464 -7.70 -54.18 15.84
N VAL A 465 -8.67 -53.51 15.21
CA VAL A 465 -9.53 -52.53 15.89
C VAL A 465 -10.27 -53.19 17.06
N LYS A 466 -10.81 -54.40 16.89
CA LYS A 466 -11.49 -55.12 17.97
C LYS A 466 -10.55 -55.50 19.13
N GLU A 467 -9.32 -55.92 18.86
CA GLU A 467 -8.29 -56.16 19.89
C GLU A 467 -7.98 -54.86 20.65
N MET A 468 -7.84 -53.73 19.94
CA MET A 468 -7.62 -52.42 20.54
C MET A 468 -8.81 -51.96 21.39
N GLU A 469 -10.05 -52.17 20.94
CA GLU A 469 -11.26 -51.84 21.69
C GLU A 469 -11.33 -52.61 23.02
N GLN A 470 -10.85 -53.84 23.08
CA GLN A 470 -10.79 -54.60 24.34
C GLN A 470 -9.82 -53.98 25.35
N LEU A 471 -8.78 -53.29 24.88
CA LEU A 471 -7.87 -52.51 25.73
C LEU A 471 -8.51 -51.20 26.23
N SER A 472 -9.59 -50.76 25.58
CA SER A 472 -10.34 -49.56 25.95
C SER A 472 -11.38 -49.76 27.05
N VAL A 473 -11.70 -51.03 27.39
CA VAL A 473 -12.65 -51.36 28.45
C VAL A 473 -11.95 -51.27 29.81
N VAL A 474 -12.38 -50.30 30.63
CA VAL A 474 -11.96 -50.16 32.02
C VAL A 474 -12.21 -51.49 32.74
N ARG A 475 -11.15 -52.24 33.05
CA ARG A 475 -11.27 -53.38 33.98
C ARG A 475 -11.64 -52.82 35.35
N PRO A 476 -12.76 -53.23 35.96
CA PRO A 476 -13.07 -52.85 37.33
C PRO A 476 -11.88 -53.25 38.21
N PRO A 477 -11.51 -52.46 39.23
CA PRO A 477 -10.49 -52.88 40.18
C PRO A 477 -10.91 -54.24 40.76
N PRO A 478 -9.96 -55.17 41.00
CA PRO A 478 -10.28 -56.45 41.59
C PRO A 478 -11.01 -56.20 42.90
N ARG A 479 -12.27 -56.66 42.98
CA ARG A 479 -13.00 -56.65 44.24
C ARG A 479 -12.22 -57.53 45.19
N PHE A 480 -11.52 -56.92 46.13
CA PHE A 480 -11.01 -57.63 47.30
C PHE A 480 -12.23 -58.14 48.05
N ILE A 481 -12.54 -59.43 47.88
CA ILE A 481 -13.45 -60.13 48.76
C ILE A 481 -12.67 -60.27 50.08
N THR A 482 -12.98 -59.43 51.05
CA THR A 482 -12.55 -59.63 52.42
C THR A 482 -13.36 -60.80 52.98
N ALA A 483 -12.65 -61.84 53.42
CA ALA A 483 -13.19 -63.04 54.02
C ALA A 483 -13.63 -62.80 55.47
#